data_AF-A0A1S2CD62-F1
#
_entry.id   AF-A0A1S2CD62-F1
#
_cell.length_a   1.000
_cell.length_b   1.000
_cell.length_c   1.000
_cell.angle_alpha   90.00
_cell.angle_beta   90.00
_cell.angle_gamma   90.00
#
_symmetry.space_group_name_H-M   'P 1'
#
loop_
_entity.id
_entity.type
_entity.pdbx_description
1 polymer ?
#
loop_
_entity_poly.entity_id
_entity_poly.type
_entity_poly.pdbx_seq_one_letter_code
_entity_poly.pdbx_strand_id
1 'polypeptide(L)'
;MGSLDFPFDNTGDHYLDAAERDLDHNDNQGNINALANAKRAIDVQIEALIKVLGLKKGSSFPGRVERLKEIGIVAPRILNKVNKVRNTLEHDFKSPERAFTEDAVDVATLFVKLTNEIFFGFYGQVEYEQAYASRGRRPHELGKTATGLRITFEETYSGFHVEGYVVNKKPVDYQVKPGMPEHVPLMKLFIGLRSPEKDPFVFLDQAIKEIC
;
A
#
# COMPACT_ATOMS: atom_id res chain seq x y z
N MET A 1 12.42 -9.36 3.29
CA MET A 1 11.22 -8.55 3.58
C MET A 1 11.72 -7.25 4.20
N GLY A 2 11.41 -6.11 3.60
CA GLY A 2 11.73 -4.78 4.14
C GLY A 2 10.52 -4.19 4.84
N SER A 3 10.76 -3.23 5.73
CA SER A 3 9.69 -2.44 6.36
C SER A 3 9.76 -1.01 5.84
N LEU A 4 8.60 -0.46 5.46
CA LEU A 4 8.47 0.94 5.11
C LEU A 4 8.15 1.75 6.37
N ASP A 5 8.81 2.88 6.53
CA ASP A 5 8.58 3.76 7.68
C ASP A 5 7.22 4.46 7.62
N PHE A 6 6.50 4.45 8.74
CA PHE A 6 5.27 5.23 8.86
C PHE A 6 5.62 6.73 8.95
N PRO A 7 5.05 7.60 8.10
CA PRO A 7 5.64 8.91 7.86
C PRO A 7 5.12 10.04 8.78
N PHE A 8 4.41 9.70 9.86
CA PHE A 8 3.77 10.63 10.79
C PHE A 8 3.94 10.17 12.23
N ASP A 9 3.90 11.12 13.17
CA ASP A 9 4.11 10.86 14.60
C ASP A 9 3.01 9.98 15.21
N ASN A 10 1.76 10.20 14.80
CA ASN A 10 0.61 9.43 15.26
C ASN A 10 0.14 8.47 14.17
N THR A 11 0.06 7.18 14.51
CA THR A 11 -0.36 6.12 13.60
C THR A 11 -1.88 5.93 13.61
N GLY A 12 -2.38 5.13 12.66
CA GLY A 12 -3.77 4.67 12.71
C GLY A 12 -4.09 3.97 14.04
N ASP A 13 -3.19 3.09 14.49
CA ASP A 13 -3.33 2.36 15.76
C ASP A 13 -3.45 3.29 16.98
N HIS A 14 -2.68 4.38 17.03
CA HIS A 14 -2.79 5.36 18.12
C HIS A 14 -4.22 5.92 18.26
N TYR A 15 -4.86 6.25 17.14
CA TYR A 15 -6.23 6.74 17.15
C TYR A 15 -7.24 5.63 17.45
N LEU A 16 -6.98 4.39 17.04
CA LEU A 16 -7.84 3.25 17.40
C LEU A 16 -7.79 2.98 18.91
N ASP A 17 -6.61 3.00 19.52
CA ASP A 17 -6.46 2.85 20.98
C ASP A 17 -7.18 3.97 21.75
N ALA A 18 -7.25 5.18 21.17
CA ALA A 18 -8.05 6.25 21.73
C ALA A 18 -9.55 6.00 21.56
N ALA A 19 -9.98 5.50 20.39
CA ALA A 19 -11.37 5.19 20.12
C ALA A 19 -11.92 4.09 21.04
N GLU A 20 -11.16 3.04 21.30
CA GLU A 20 -11.55 1.98 22.24
C GLU A 20 -11.71 2.52 23.66
N ARG A 21 -10.76 3.34 24.14
CA ARG A 21 -10.88 4.01 25.45
C ARG A 21 -12.09 4.93 25.54
N ASP A 22 -12.42 5.62 24.45
CA ASP A 22 -13.62 6.46 24.38
C ASP A 22 -14.90 5.61 24.46
N LEU A 23 -14.91 4.42 23.83
CA LEU A 23 -16.01 3.47 23.93
C LEU A 23 -16.17 2.94 25.37
N ASP A 24 -15.11 2.80 26.16
CA ASP A 24 -15.21 2.33 27.55
C ASP A 24 -16.02 3.26 28.46
N HIS A 25 -16.13 4.55 28.13
CA HIS A 25 -16.96 5.50 28.90
C HIS A 25 -18.46 5.20 28.81
N ASN A 26 -18.89 4.45 27.78
CA ASN A 26 -20.27 3.99 27.58
C ASN A 26 -21.33 5.11 27.70
N ASP A 27 -21.01 6.30 27.20
CA ASP A 27 -21.91 7.45 27.14
C ASP A 27 -21.89 8.10 25.75
N ASN A 28 -22.73 9.12 25.57
CA ASN A 28 -22.82 9.83 24.28
C ASN A 28 -21.50 10.52 23.90
N GLN A 29 -20.74 11.02 24.88
CA GLN A 29 -19.48 11.71 24.62
C GLN A 29 -18.41 10.73 24.13
N GLY A 30 -18.34 9.56 24.77
CA GLY A 30 -17.52 8.44 24.37
C GLY A 30 -17.83 8.00 22.94
N ASN A 31 -19.11 7.84 22.59
CA ASN A 31 -19.49 7.47 21.22
C ASN A 31 -19.07 8.54 20.19
N ILE A 32 -19.24 9.83 20.50
CA ILE A 32 -18.82 10.93 19.62
C ILE A 32 -17.30 10.92 19.43
N ASN A 33 -16.54 10.77 20.52
CA ASN A 33 -15.09 10.78 20.49
C ASN A 33 -14.53 9.56 19.78
N ALA A 34 -15.07 8.37 20.06
CA ALA A 34 -14.69 7.12 19.42
C ALA A 34 -14.89 7.21 17.90
N LEU A 35 -16.04 7.71 17.44
CA LEU A 35 -16.30 7.88 16.01
C LEU A 35 -15.33 8.89 15.37
N ALA A 36 -15.01 9.98 16.07
CA ALA A 36 -14.03 10.96 15.59
C ALA A 36 -12.62 10.36 15.48
N ASN A 37 -12.22 9.53 16.45
CA ASN A 37 -10.93 8.86 16.47
C ASN A 37 -10.82 7.75 15.42
N ALA A 38 -11.88 6.96 15.19
CA ALA A 38 -11.95 6.01 14.08
C ALA A 38 -11.72 6.69 12.71
N LYS A 39 -12.24 7.90 12.52
CA LYS A 39 -11.99 8.68 11.29
C LYS A 39 -10.55 9.15 11.17
N ARG A 40 -9.97 9.66 12.25
CA ARG A 40 -8.56 10.06 12.26
C ARG A 40 -7.65 8.88 11.95
N ALA A 41 -7.96 7.70 12.48
CA ALA A 41 -7.25 6.47 12.18
C ALA A 41 -7.29 6.16 10.67
N ILE A 42 -8.46 6.22 10.06
CA ILE A 42 -8.65 6.03 8.61
C ILE A 42 -7.88 7.08 7.80
N ASP A 43 -8.06 8.37 8.13
CA ASP A 43 -7.47 9.49 7.39
C ASP A 43 -5.95 9.43 7.41
N VAL A 44 -5.34 9.23 8.59
CA VAL A 44 -3.88 9.17 8.72
C VAL A 44 -3.31 7.96 7.99
N GLN A 45 -4.01 6.81 8.04
CA GLN A 45 -3.57 5.60 7.36
C GLN A 45 -3.59 5.76 5.84
N ILE A 46 -4.64 6.37 5.29
CA ILE A 46 -4.73 6.65 3.84
C ILE A 46 -3.63 7.63 3.41
N GLU A 47 -3.42 8.70 4.18
CA GLU A 47 -2.36 9.67 3.90
C GLU A 47 -0.97 9.01 3.96
N ALA A 48 -0.75 8.09 4.90
CA ALA A 48 0.52 7.41 5.07
C ALA A 48 0.80 6.51 3.86
N LEU A 49 -0.18 5.72 3.44
CA LEU A 49 -0.08 4.88 2.25
C LEU A 49 0.19 5.70 0.99
N ILE A 50 -0.54 6.80 0.77
CA ILE A 50 -0.35 7.66 -0.41
C ILE A 50 1.07 8.23 -0.43
N LYS A 51 1.57 8.70 0.72
CA LYS A 51 2.89 9.30 0.83
C LYS A 51 4.00 8.27 0.61
N VAL A 52 3.97 7.18 1.38
CA VAL A 52 5.03 6.15 1.35
C VAL A 52 5.11 5.46 -0.01
N LEU A 53 3.96 5.22 -0.65
CA LEU A 53 3.90 4.55 -1.95
C LEU A 53 4.06 5.53 -3.12
N GLY A 54 4.29 6.82 -2.87
CA GLY A 54 4.51 7.82 -3.93
C GLY A 54 3.31 8.04 -4.85
N LEU A 55 2.08 7.84 -4.35
CA LEU A 55 0.87 8.01 -5.14
C LEU A 55 0.51 9.48 -5.28
N LYS A 56 -0.07 9.86 -6.42
CA LYS A 56 -0.59 11.22 -6.62
C LYS A 56 -1.75 11.48 -5.68
N LYS A 57 -1.56 12.36 -4.69
CA LYS A 57 -2.59 12.74 -3.71
C LYS A 57 -3.87 13.23 -4.41
N GLY A 58 -4.99 12.58 -4.11
CA GLY A 58 -6.31 13.05 -4.49
C GLY A 58 -6.71 14.29 -3.69
N SER A 59 -7.45 15.21 -4.31
CA SER A 59 -7.89 16.46 -3.66
C SER A 59 -8.98 16.26 -2.61
N SER A 60 -9.67 15.12 -2.62
CA SER A 60 -10.76 14.77 -1.72
C SER A 60 -10.55 13.39 -1.09
N PHE A 61 -11.27 13.08 -0.02
CA PHE A 61 -11.24 11.74 0.58
C PHE A 61 -11.60 10.63 -0.44
N PRO A 62 -12.70 10.75 -1.23
CA PRO A 62 -12.98 9.79 -2.28
C PRO A 62 -11.83 9.68 -3.29
N GLY A 63 -11.25 10.80 -3.72
CA GLY A 63 -10.11 10.80 -4.64
C GLY A 63 -8.88 10.08 -4.07
N ARG A 64 -8.63 10.19 -2.76
CA ARG A 64 -7.55 9.46 -2.07
C ARG A 64 -7.84 7.96 -2.01
N VAL A 65 -9.08 7.56 -1.74
CA VAL A 65 -9.50 6.15 -1.76
C VAL A 65 -9.40 5.55 -3.16
N GLU A 66 -9.74 6.28 -4.21
CA GLU A 66 -9.56 5.81 -5.60
C GLU A 66 -8.09 5.51 -5.93
N ARG A 67 -7.14 6.30 -5.41
CA ARG A 67 -5.70 5.97 -5.57
C ARG A 67 -5.32 4.64 -4.94
N LEU A 68 -5.88 4.31 -3.78
CA LEU A 68 -5.64 3.01 -3.14
C LEU A 68 -6.31 1.86 -3.90
N LYS A 69 -7.46 2.11 -4.55
CA LYS A 69 -8.10 1.14 -5.44
C LYS A 69 -7.25 0.85 -6.68
N GLU A 70 -6.65 1.89 -7.27
CA GLU A 70 -5.81 1.76 -8.46
C GLU A 70 -4.70 0.72 -8.24
N ILE A 71 -4.08 0.71 -7.06
CA ILE A 71 -2.97 -0.20 -6.73
C ILE A 71 -3.40 -1.54 -6.09
N GLY A 72 -4.67 -1.69 -5.71
CA GLY A 72 -5.23 -2.96 -5.26
C GLY A 72 -4.89 -3.39 -3.83
N ILE A 73 -4.50 -2.47 -2.93
CA ILE A 73 -4.10 -2.81 -1.54
C ILE A 73 -5.25 -3.38 -0.71
N VAL A 74 -6.49 -2.98 -0.98
CA VAL A 74 -7.66 -3.37 -0.17
C VAL A 74 -8.85 -3.70 -1.06
N ALA A 75 -9.64 -4.71 -0.64
CA ALA A 75 -10.88 -5.07 -1.31
C ALA A 75 -11.84 -3.86 -1.42
N PRO A 76 -12.49 -3.63 -2.57
CA PRO A 76 -13.39 -2.50 -2.79
C PRO A 76 -14.51 -2.37 -1.74
N ARG A 77 -14.97 -3.50 -1.19
CA ARG A 77 -16.01 -3.54 -0.15
C ARG A 77 -15.58 -2.84 1.14
N ILE A 78 -14.33 -3.03 1.58
CA ILE A 78 -13.80 -2.37 2.79
C ILE A 78 -13.62 -0.89 2.53
N LEU A 79 -13.07 -0.50 1.38
CA LEU A 79 -12.92 0.90 0.99
C LEU A 79 -14.27 1.64 0.92
N ASN A 80 -15.33 0.97 0.48
CA ASN A 80 -16.68 1.52 0.50
C ASN A 80 -17.23 1.68 1.91
N LYS A 81 -16.95 0.75 2.84
CA LYS A 81 -17.35 0.88 4.26
C LYS A 81 -16.60 2.03 4.93
N VAL A 82 -15.30 2.14 4.70
CA VAL A 82 -14.44 3.23 5.18
C VAL A 82 -14.95 4.60 4.71
N ASN A 83 -15.31 4.73 3.43
CA ASN A 83 -15.95 5.93 2.89
C ASN A 83 -17.26 6.29 3.63
N LYS A 84 -18.12 5.29 3.90
CA LYS A 84 -19.37 5.51 4.63
C LYS A 84 -19.11 6.02 6.04
N VAL A 85 -18.26 5.33 6.81
CA VAL A 85 -17.88 5.73 8.18
C VAL A 85 -17.39 7.18 8.21
N ARG A 86 -16.46 7.53 7.30
CA ARG A 86 -15.94 8.89 7.20
C ARG A 86 -17.01 9.93 6.91
N ASN A 87 -18.02 9.62 6.08
CA ASN A 87 -19.08 10.57 5.73
C ASN A 87 -20.15 10.75 6.82
N THR A 88 -20.39 9.77 7.70
CA THR A 88 -21.54 9.81 8.64
C THR A 88 -21.49 10.93 9.72
N LEU A 89 -20.33 11.54 10.02
CA LEU A 89 -20.29 12.69 10.98
C LEU A 89 -20.57 14.02 10.29
N GLU A 90 -20.38 14.12 8.97
CA GLU A 90 -20.43 15.42 8.28
C GLU A 90 -21.87 15.82 7.93
N HIS A 91 -22.83 14.90 7.97
CA HIS A 91 -24.16 15.15 7.40
C HIS A 91 -25.36 14.90 8.33
N ASP A 92 -25.19 14.18 9.45
CA ASP A 92 -26.36 13.81 10.27
C ASP A 92 -26.57 14.68 11.51
N PHE A 93 -25.59 15.49 11.95
CA PHE A 93 -25.63 16.35 13.16
C PHE A 93 -26.29 15.72 14.41
N LYS A 94 -26.37 14.38 14.45
CA LYS A 94 -26.99 13.59 15.51
C LYS A 94 -25.89 12.85 16.24
N SER A 95 -26.06 12.68 17.54
CA SER A 95 -25.19 11.82 18.33
C SER A 95 -25.21 10.41 17.74
N PRO A 96 -24.05 9.81 17.46
CA PRO A 96 -24.00 8.46 16.91
C PRO A 96 -24.49 7.45 17.95
N GLU A 97 -25.27 6.48 17.48
CA GLU A 97 -25.69 5.35 18.31
C GLU A 97 -24.50 4.47 18.66
N ARG A 98 -24.59 3.79 19.82
CA ARG A 98 -23.51 2.95 20.34
C ARG A 98 -23.10 1.86 19.34
N ALA A 99 -24.06 1.05 18.89
CA ALA A 99 -23.82 -0.05 17.97
C ALA A 99 -23.20 0.43 16.65
N PHE A 100 -23.66 1.56 16.11
CA PHE A 100 -23.08 2.17 14.92
C PHE A 100 -21.62 2.61 15.15
N THR A 101 -21.33 3.16 16.33
CA THR A 101 -19.98 3.61 16.67
C THR A 101 -19.01 2.44 16.79
N GLU A 102 -19.43 1.36 17.45
CA GLU A 102 -18.66 0.11 17.54
C GLU A 102 -18.37 -0.45 16.14
N ASP A 103 -19.39 -0.55 15.27
CA ASP A 103 -19.22 -0.99 13.87
C ASP A 103 -18.21 -0.10 13.10
N ALA A 104 -18.22 1.20 13.36
CA ALA A 104 -17.31 2.15 12.72
C ALA A 104 -15.86 1.96 13.20
N VAL A 105 -15.65 1.74 14.49
CA VAL A 105 -14.35 1.42 15.08
C VAL A 105 -13.84 0.09 14.52
N ASP A 106 -14.67 -0.95 14.46
CA ASP A 106 -14.31 -2.25 13.88
C ASP A 106 -13.88 -2.15 12.42
N VAL A 107 -14.61 -1.38 11.61
CA VAL A 107 -14.24 -1.14 10.21
C VAL A 107 -12.90 -0.40 10.10
N ALA A 108 -12.67 0.61 10.94
CA ALA A 108 -11.41 1.34 10.98
C ALA A 108 -10.26 0.42 11.41
N THR A 109 -10.47 -0.40 12.44
CA THR A 109 -9.51 -1.41 12.91
C THR A 109 -9.16 -2.39 11.82
N LEU A 110 -10.14 -2.99 11.16
CA LEU A 110 -9.90 -3.90 10.04
C LEU A 110 -9.10 -3.24 8.93
N PHE A 111 -9.44 -2.01 8.56
CA PHE A 111 -8.73 -1.27 7.52
C PHE A 111 -7.27 -0.98 7.90
N VAL A 112 -7.02 -0.48 9.11
CA VAL A 112 -5.67 -0.18 9.60
C VAL A 112 -4.84 -1.45 9.67
N LYS A 113 -5.36 -2.53 10.28
CA LYS A 113 -4.62 -3.80 10.39
C LYS A 113 -4.30 -4.40 9.02
N LEU A 114 -5.24 -4.41 8.08
CA LEU A 114 -5.01 -4.92 6.71
C LEU A 114 -3.94 -4.11 5.95
N THR A 115 -3.85 -2.81 6.21
CA THR A 115 -2.91 -1.93 5.49
C THR A 115 -1.57 -1.78 6.19
N ASN A 116 -1.50 -2.00 7.51
CA ASN A 116 -0.26 -2.07 8.28
C ASN A 116 0.70 -3.11 7.71
N GLU A 117 0.15 -4.19 7.17
CA GLU A 117 0.90 -5.21 6.44
C GLU A 117 1.81 -4.59 5.37
N ILE A 118 1.40 -3.54 4.66
CA ILE A 118 2.22 -2.83 3.66
C ILE A 118 3.51 -2.27 4.27
N PHE A 119 3.44 -1.79 5.51
CA PHE A 119 4.59 -1.20 6.20
C PHE A 119 5.54 -2.27 6.76
N PHE A 120 5.09 -3.48 7.06
CA PHE A 120 5.97 -4.53 7.62
C PHE A 120 6.47 -5.55 6.60
N GLY A 121 5.78 -5.68 5.47
CA GLY A 121 5.95 -6.79 4.54
C GLY A 121 6.29 -6.39 3.10
N PHE A 122 6.87 -5.21 2.89
CA PHE A 122 7.14 -4.72 1.54
C PHE A 122 8.38 -5.38 0.94
N TYR A 123 8.31 -5.77 -0.34
CA TYR A 123 9.49 -6.25 -1.05
C TYR A 123 10.34 -5.03 -1.42
N GLY A 124 11.58 -4.96 -0.93
CA GLY A 124 12.50 -3.90 -1.35
C GLY A 124 13.01 -4.11 -2.79
N GLN A 125 12.96 -5.35 -3.29
CA GLN A 125 13.53 -5.70 -4.58
C GLN A 125 12.86 -6.94 -5.18
N VAL A 126 12.79 -6.98 -6.51
CA VAL A 126 12.36 -8.11 -7.33
C VAL A 126 13.41 -8.36 -8.40
N GLU A 127 13.82 -9.61 -8.58
CA GLU A 127 14.72 -10.03 -9.64
C GLU A 127 14.06 -11.10 -10.51
N TYR A 128 14.22 -10.98 -11.82
CA TYR A 128 13.84 -11.97 -12.80
C TYR A 128 15.01 -12.26 -13.73
N GLU A 129 15.25 -13.53 -14.02
CA GLU A 129 16.39 -13.96 -14.82
C GLU A 129 16.03 -15.10 -15.77
N GLN A 130 16.75 -15.16 -16.89
CA GLN A 130 16.69 -16.31 -17.77
C GLN A 130 17.42 -17.49 -17.12
N ALA A 131 16.72 -18.62 -16.97
CA ALA A 131 17.32 -19.86 -16.49
C ALA A 131 18.46 -20.30 -17.42
N TYR A 132 19.70 -20.25 -16.93
CA TYR A 132 20.83 -20.86 -17.63
C TYR A 132 20.90 -22.35 -17.29
N ALA A 133 20.94 -23.21 -18.31
CA ALA A 133 21.33 -24.60 -18.13
C ALA A 133 22.79 -24.61 -17.63
N SER A 134 22.97 -24.81 -16.33
CA SER A 134 24.27 -24.77 -15.67
C SER A 134 25.13 -25.96 -16.07
N ARG A 135 25.74 -25.91 -17.26
CA ARG A 135 26.97 -26.69 -17.52
C ARG A 135 28.13 -25.99 -16.82
N GLY A 136 28.20 -26.16 -15.50
CA GLY A 136 29.39 -25.82 -14.71
C GLY A 136 29.17 -24.74 -13.65
N ARG A 137 29.86 -24.92 -12.52
CA ARG A 137 29.88 -24.16 -11.27
C ARG A 137 30.38 -22.70 -11.41
N ARG A 138 29.87 -21.91 -12.35
CA ARG A 138 30.17 -20.47 -12.37
C ARG A 138 29.29 -19.76 -11.34
N PRO A 139 29.83 -18.81 -10.56
CA PRO A 139 29.00 -17.97 -9.69
C PRO A 139 27.97 -17.25 -10.55
N HIS A 140 26.72 -17.30 -10.10
CA HIS A 140 25.60 -16.61 -10.71
C HIS A 140 25.78 -15.09 -10.56
N GLU A 141 25.76 -14.34 -11.67
CA GLU A 141 25.81 -12.88 -11.66
C GLU A 141 25.05 -12.28 -12.85
N LEU A 142 24.01 -11.48 -12.58
CA LEU A 142 23.24 -10.75 -13.59
C LEU A 142 24.14 -9.86 -14.45
N GLY A 143 23.91 -9.89 -15.76
CA GLY A 143 24.68 -9.15 -16.76
C GLY A 143 26.01 -9.79 -17.15
N LYS A 144 26.56 -10.69 -16.32
CA LYS A 144 27.78 -11.45 -16.66
C LYS A 144 27.45 -12.87 -17.13
N THR A 145 26.65 -13.59 -16.35
CA THR A 145 26.30 -14.99 -16.63
C THR A 145 24.84 -15.20 -16.97
N ALA A 146 23.98 -14.20 -16.75
CA ALA A 146 22.54 -14.28 -17.04
C ALA A 146 21.99 -12.94 -17.56
N THR A 147 21.00 -13.02 -18.45
CA THR A 147 20.15 -11.88 -18.86
C THR A 147 18.96 -11.84 -17.89
N GLY A 148 18.57 -10.65 -17.45
CA GLY A 148 17.51 -10.50 -16.47
C GLY A 148 17.10 -9.05 -16.24
N LEU A 149 16.30 -8.85 -15.22
CA LEU A 149 15.73 -7.58 -14.78
C LEU A 149 15.78 -7.55 -13.25
N ARG A 150 16.29 -6.48 -12.68
CA ARG A 150 16.15 -6.14 -11.27
C ARG A 150 15.33 -4.87 -11.16
N ILE A 151 14.34 -4.89 -10.28
CA ILE A 151 13.59 -3.70 -9.89
C ILE A 151 13.73 -3.55 -8.39
N THR A 152 14.19 -2.38 -7.96
CA THR A 152 14.38 -2.04 -6.55
C THR A 152 13.47 -0.88 -6.19
N PHE A 153 12.75 -0.97 -5.07
CA PHE A 153 11.99 0.15 -4.54
C PHE A 153 12.91 1.06 -3.73
N GLU A 154 12.85 2.36 -4.04
CA GLU A 154 13.68 3.37 -3.42
C GLU A 154 12.82 4.26 -2.52
N GLU A 155 12.90 4.00 -1.21
CA GLU A 155 12.09 4.69 -0.20
C GLU A 155 12.35 6.20 -0.16
N THR A 156 13.58 6.63 -0.47
CA THR A 156 13.99 8.05 -0.41
C THR A 156 13.16 8.96 -1.32
N TYR A 157 12.64 8.43 -2.43
CA TYR A 157 11.75 9.17 -3.34
C TYR A 157 10.46 8.40 -3.67
N SER A 158 10.16 7.33 -2.94
CA SER A 158 8.99 6.47 -3.14
C SER A 158 8.80 6.01 -4.58
N GLY A 159 9.89 5.64 -5.25
CA GLY A 159 9.88 5.22 -6.65
C GLY A 159 10.68 3.94 -6.86
N PHE A 160 11.08 3.69 -8.10
CA PHE A 160 11.78 2.46 -8.45
C PHE A 160 13.07 2.74 -9.20
N HIS A 161 14.08 1.94 -8.94
CA HIS A 161 15.25 1.79 -9.78
C HIS A 161 15.12 0.51 -10.60
N VAL A 162 15.27 0.61 -11.92
CA VAL A 162 15.08 -0.51 -12.84
C VAL A 162 16.39 -0.77 -13.59
N GLU A 163 16.93 -1.96 -13.38
CA GLU A 163 18.16 -2.42 -14.00
C GLU A 163 17.87 -3.62 -14.91
N GLY A 164 17.96 -3.43 -16.22
CA GLY A 164 17.88 -4.49 -17.21
C GLY A 164 19.28 -4.98 -17.59
N TYR A 165 19.54 -6.26 -17.41
CA TYR A 165 20.84 -6.87 -17.69
C TYR A 165 20.74 -7.74 -18.93
N VAL A 166 21.56 -7.46 -19.94
CA VAL A 166 21.73 -8.35 -21.09
C VAL A 166 23.19 -8.76 -21.15
N VAL A 167 23.45 -10.07 -21.22
CA VAL A 167 24.81 -10.61 -21.25
C VAL A 167 25.62 -9.95 -22.36
N ASN A 168 26.79 -9.41 -22.00
CA ASN A 168 27.73 -8.72 -22.88
C ASN A 168 27.18 -7.45 -23.57
N LYS A 169 26.10 -6.85 -23.07
CA LYS A 169 25.59 -5.55 -23.56
C LYS A 169 25.54 -4.52 -22.44
N LYS A 170 25.42 -3.24 -22.83
CA LYS A 170 25.19 -2.16 -21.89
C LYS A 170 23.83 -2.39 -21.19
N PRO A 171 23.77 -2.38 -19.85
CA PRO A 171 22.52 -2.55 -19.13
C PRO A 171 21.60 -1.36 -19.36
N VAL A 172 20.29 -1.63 -19.27
CA VAL A 172 19.28 -0.60 -19.07
C VAL A 172 19.34 -0.22 -17.60
N ASP A 173 19.42 1.06 -17.30
CA ASP A 173 19.49 1.59 -15.95
C ASP A 173 18.70 2.91 -15.95
N TYR A 174 17.57 2.93 -15.26
CA TYR A 174 16.75 4.14 -15.15
C TYR A 174 15.92 4.18 -13.87
N GLN A 175 15.57 5.40 -13.47
CA GLN A 175 14.72 5.68 -12.32
C GLN A 175 13.29 5.97 -12.75
N VAL A 176 12.33 5.34 -12.07
CA VAL A 176 10.90 5.59 -12.18
C VAL A 176 10.47 6.38 -10.94
N LYS A 177 10.22 7.67 -11.11
CA LYS A 177 9.77 8.56 -10.04
C LYS A 177 8.25 8.54 -9.91
N PRO A 178 7.70 8.91 -8.74
CA PRO A 178 6.28 9.19 -8.57
C PRO A 178 5.71 10.04 -9.71
N GLY A 179 4.57 9.60 -10.25
CA GLY A 179 3.86 10.29 -11.33
C GLY A 179 4.32 9.95 -12.75
N MET A 180 5.41 9.18 -12.91
CA MET A 180 5.73 8.56 -14.21
C MET A 180 4.72 7.44 -14.52
N PRO A 181 4.37 7.20 -15.80
CA PRO A 181 3.39 6.18 -16.20
C PRO A 181 3.66 4.78 -15.64
N GLU A 182 4.92 4.42 -15.47
CA GLU A 182 5.39 3.11 -15.04
C GLU A 182 5.28 2.91 -13.52
N HIS A 183 5.15 3.98 -12.75
CA HIS A 183 5.18 3.92 -11.28
C HIS A 183 4.03 3.09 -10.70
N VAL A 184 2.80 3.34 -11.15
CA VAL A 184 1.61 2.63 -10.66
C VAL A 184 1.63 1.14 -11.05
N PRO A 185 1.92 0.75 -12.31
CA PRO A 185 2.10 -0.66 -12.68
C PRO A 185 3.17 -1.39 -11.85
N LEU A 186 4.33 -0.76 -11.62
CA LEU A 186 5.39 -1.35 -10.80
C LEU A 186 4.96 -1.50 -9.33
N MET A 187 4.22 -0.52 -8.80
CA MET A 187 3.67 -0.61 -7.46
C MET A 187 2.67 -1.77 -7.32
N LYS A 188 1.78 -1.96 -8.32
CA LYS A 188 0.87 -3.11 -8.36
C LYS A 188 1.62 -4.44 -8.38
N LEU A 189 2.73 -4.53 -9.11
CA LEU A 189 3.58 -5.73 -9.13
C LEU A 189 4.08 -6.03 -7.70
N PHE A 190 4.68 -5.06 -7.03
CA PHE A 190 5.26 -5.25 -5.69
C PHE A 190 4.20 -5.62 -4.63
N ILE A 191 3.01 -5.02 -4.70
CA ILE A 191 1.88 -5.38 -3.84
C ILE A 191 1.35 -6.78 -4.20
N GLY A 192 1.22 -7.07 -5.50
CA GLY A 192 0.69 -8.32 -6.02
C GLY A 192 1.53 -9.55 -5.65
N LEU A 193 2.86 -9.41 -5.68
CA LEU A 193 3.82 -10.46 -5.27
C LEU A 193 3.65 -10.92 -3.82
N ARG A 194 2.88 -10.20 -3.00
CA ARG A 194 2.52 -10.62 -1.65
C ARG A 194 1.34 -11.57 -1.61
N SER A 195 0.56 -11.69 -2.68
CA SER A 195 -0.56 -12.61 -2.74
C SER A 195 -0.04 -14.02 -3.01
N PRO A 196 -0.08 -14.93 -2.02
CA PRO A 196 0.45 -16.29 -2.20
C PRO A 196 -0.38 -17.11 -3.20
N GLU A 197 -1.59 -16.65 -3.53
CA GLU A 197 -2.53 -17.36 -4.39
C GLU A 197 -2.28 -17.17 -5.89
N LYS A 198 -1.39 -16.25 -6.29
CA LYS A 198 -1.19 -15.89 -7.69
C LYS A 198 0.26 -16.07 -8.10
N ASP A 199 0.44 -16.68 -9.27
CA ASP A 199 1.75 -16.84 -9.90
C ASP A 199 2.42 -15.46 -10.09
N PRO A 200 3.63 -15.24 -9.55
CA PRO A 200 4.43 -14.03 -9.77
C PRO A 200 4.52 -13.58 -11.24
N PHE A 201 4.55 -14.53 -12.17
CA PHE A 201 4.62 -14.25 -13.61
C PHE A 201 3.38 -13.53 -14.13
N VAL A 202 2.20 -13.79 -13.55
CA VAL A 202 0.95 -13.11 -13.93
C VAL A 202 1.02 -11.62 -13.60
N PHE A 203 1.62 -11.27 -12.46
CA PHE A 203 1.77 -9.86 -12.07
C PHE A 203 2.82 -9.14 -12.92
N LEU A 204 3.92 -9.82 -13.24
CA LEU A 204 4.95 -9.27 -14.11
C LEU A 204 4.40 -9.01 -15.53
N ASP A 205 3.70 -9.99 -16.10
CA ASP A 205 3.06 -9.85 -17.42
C ASP A 205 2.03 -8.71 -17.43
N GLN A 206 1.25 -8.57 -16.37
CA GLN A 206 0.28 -7.49 -16.24
C GLN A 206 0.98 -6.12 -16.16
N ALA A 207 2.04 -6.00 -15.35
CA ALA A 207 2.81 -4.77 -15.25
C ALA A 207 3.43 -4.37 -16.59
N ILE A 208 4.00 -5.33 -17.33
CA ILE A 208 4.57 -5.09 -18.67
C ILE A 208 3.49 -4.58 -19.63
N LYS A 209 2.30 -5.17 -19.64
CA LYS A 209 1.18 -4.74 -20.51
C LYS A 209 0.64 -3.35 -20.17
N GLU A 210 0.76 -2.90 -18.93
CA GLU A 210 0.33 -1.55 -18.53
C GLU A 210 1.39 -0.48 -18.83
N ILE A 211 2.65 -0.88 -19.04
CA ILE A 211 3.78 0.00 -19.34
C ILE A 211 3.97 0.20 -20.86
N CYS A 212 3.78 -0.85 -21.65
CA CYS A 212 3.95 -0.86 -23.12
C CYS A 212 2.68 -0.47 -23.88
#